data_AF-A0A2E8Q558-F1
#
_entry.id   AF-A0A2E8Q558-F1
#
_cell.length_a   1.000
_cell.length_b   1.000
_cell.length_c   1.000
_cell.angle_alpha   90.00
_cell.angle_beta   90.00
_cell.angle_gamma   90.00
#
_symmetry.space_group_name_H-M   'P 1'
#
loop_
_entity.id
_entity.type
_entity.pdbx_description
1 polymer ?
#
loop_
_entity_poly.entity_id
_entity_poly.type
_entity_poly.pdbx_seq_one_letter_code
_entity_poly.pdbx_strand_id
1 'polypeptide(L)'
;QSKIAIGSGGRTGRGFGQGTQSRLNFLPEKHTDFIFTTLAEEFGFIGGISLLIVYALIVVFAIIAAIRNKDRFSSLLIYGVTFTFFLYFAVNMAMVMGLAPVVGVPLPLVSYGGSSLLVLMVAFGLLQSAHVHKPRGVI
;
A
#
# COMPACT_ATOMS: atom_id res chain seq x y z
N GLN A 1 3.57 20.42 4.95
CA GLN A 1 3.81 19.84 6.29
C GLN A 1 4.39 18.42 6.19
N SER A 2 3.75 17.47 5.49
CA SER A 2 4.29 16.10 5.27
C SER A 2 5.65 16.03 4.56
N LYS A 3 5.93 16.97 3.63
CA LYS A 3 7.26 17.14 3.00
C LYS A 3 8.38 17.45 4.01
N ILE A 4 8.07 18.08 5.14
CA ILE A 4 9.06 18.46 6.16
C ILE A 4 9.39 17.25 7.05
N ALA A 5 8.41 16.39 7.35
CA ALA A 5 8.61 15.15 8.13
C ALA A 5 9.47 14.13 7.37
N ILE A 6 9.19 13.90 6.08
CA ILE A 6 10.02 13.05 5.19
C ILE A 6 11.45 13.58 5.10
N GLY A 7 11.62 14.90 5.04
CA GLY A 7 12.94 15.55 5.02
C GLY A 7 13.68 15.48 6.36
N SER A 8 12.98 15.32 7.48
CA SER A 8 13.56 15.36 8.83
C SER A 8 14.09 14.01 9.34
N GLY A 9 13.72 12.89 8.68
CA GLY A 9 14.14 11.53 9.04
C GLY A 9 15.54 11.13 8.58
N GLY A 10 16.20 11.91 7.71
CA GLY A 10 17.52 11.57 7.19
C GLY A 10 17.58 10.22 6.44
N ARG A 11 18.76 9.62 6.29
CA ARG A 11 18.94 8.33 5.59
C ARG A 11 18.44 7.13 6.41
N THR A 12 18.60 7.15 7.72
CA THR A 12 18.37 6.00 8.63
C THR A 12 17.20 6.18 9.60
N GLY A 13 16.51 7.32 9.58
CA GLY A 13 15.38 7.60 10.47
C GLY A 13 15.80 8.22 11.80
N ARG A 14 14.82 8.69 12.57
CA ARG A 14 15.01 9.19 13.94
C ARG A 14 14.93 8.10 15.02
N GLY A 15 14.50 6.89 14.66
CA GLY A 15 14.31 5.76 15.58
C GLY A 15 12.83 5.48 15.88
N PHE A 16 12.49 4.20 16.05
CA PHE A 16 11.11 3.72 16.28
C PHE A 16 10.50 4.37 17.52
N GLY A 17 9.34 5.02 17.36
CA GLY A 17 8.65 5.74 18.44
C GLY A 17 9.26 7.09 18.85
N GLN A 18 10.33 7.56 18.20
CA GLN A 18 10.93 8.88 18.45
C GLN A 18 10.48 9.96 17.45
N GLY A 19 9.41 9.71 16.68
CA GLY A 19 8.82 10.69 15.76
C GLY A 19 8.41 11.97 16.49
N THR A 20 9.12 13.06 16.21
CA THR A 20 8.90 14.37 16.82
C THR A 20 7.54 14.98 16.44
N GLN A 21 7.01 14.66 15.26
CA GLN A 21 5.65 15.02 14.84
C GLN A 21 4.60 13.97 15.24
N SER A 22 5.01 12.78 15.72
CA SER A 22 4.10 11.75 16.25
C SER A 22 3.52 12.19 17.60
N ARG A 23 4.33 12.82 18.45
CA ARG A 23 4.00 13.18 19.84
C ARG A 23 3.21 14.49 20.03
N LEU A 24 3.21 15.39 19.06
CA LEU A 24 2.44 16.64 19.11
C LEU A 24 1.09 16.43 18.41
N ASN A 25 -0.01 16.38 19.16
CA ASN A 25 -1.41 16.19 18.76
C ASN A 25 -1.94 17.24 17.76
N PHE A 26 -1.35 17.37 16.57
CA PHE A 26 -1.69 18.40 15.57
C PHE A 26 -2.38 17.88 14.31
N LEU A 27 -2.72 16.59 14.24
CA LEU A 27 -3.56 16.05 13.16
C LEU A 27 -4.63 15.12 13.74
N PRO A 28 -5.94 15.41 13.53
CA PRO A 28 -7.03 14.62 14.10
C PRO A 28 -7.17 13.18 13.53
N GLU A 29 -6.52 12.87 12.39
CA GLU A 29 -6.65 11.58 11.67
C GLU A 29 -5.29 10.94 11.34
N LYS A 30 -4.36 10.88 12.31
CA LYS A 30 -2.98 10.39 12.10
C LYS A 30 -2.86 8.90 11.75
N HIS A 31 -3.74 8.06 12.27
CA HIS A 31 -3.58 6.60 12.21
C HIS A 31 -4.02 6.01 10.86
N THR A 32 -4.82 6.74 10.07
CA THR A 32 -5.38 6.27 8.81
C THR A 32 -4.66 6.84 7.59
N ASP A 33 -4.47 8.16 7.54
CA ASP A 33 -4.14 8.83 6.28
C ASP A 33 -2.66 9.18 6.13
N PHE A 34 -1.95 9.31 7.25
CA PHE A 34 -0.55 9.75 7.28
C PHE A 34 0.42 8.71 7.84
N ILE A 35 0.02 7.45 7.99
CA ILE A 35 0.87 6.40 8.55
C ILE A 35 2.19 6.22 7.78
N PHE A 36 2.17 6.44 6.46
CA PHE A 36 3.38 6.45 5.64
C PHE A 36 4.35 7.57 6.04
N THR A 37 3.83 8.76 6.38
CA THR A 37 4.65 9.90 6.80
C THR A 37 5.31 9.62 8.15
N THR A 38 4.59 8.97 9.07
CA THR A 38 5.14 8.52 10.36
C THR A 38 6.23 7.46 10.17
N LEU A 39 5.97 6.44 9.34
CA LEU A 39 6.97 5.43 8.96
C LEU A 39 8.22 6.06 8.32
N ALA A 40 8.04 7.03 7.43
CA ALA A 40 9.14 7.72 6.77
C ALA A 40 9.93 8.64 7.73
N GLU A 41 9.31 9.19 8.77
CA GLU A 41 10.00 9.97 9.81
C GLU A 41 10.82 9.05 10.73
N GLU A 42 10.26 7.89 11.11
CA GLU A 42 10.88 6.95 12.05
C GLU A 42 12.01 6.13 11.42
N PHE A 43 11.79 5.62 10.19
CA PHE A 43 12.73 4.76 9.46
C PHE A 43 13.49 5.49 8.35
N GLY A 44 13.21 6.78 8.14
CA GLY A 44 13.89 7.61 7.15
C GLY A 44 13.65 7.18 5.71
N PHE A 45 14.56 7.59 4.83
CA PHE A 45 14.50 7.24 3.40
C PHE A 45 14.52 5.73 3.13
N ILE A 46 15.30 4.96 3.92
CA ILE A 46 15.40 3.51 3.75
C ILE A 46 14.07 2.82 4.06
N GLY A 47 13.36 3.22 5.11
CA GLY A 47 12.03 2.69 5.41
C GLY A 47 10.98 3.06 4.36
N GLY A 48 11.01 4.31 3.88
CA GLY A 48 10.12 4.74 2.81
C GLY A 48 10.33 3.95 1.51
N ILE A 49 11.59 3.79 1.08
CA ILE A 49 11.89 3.10 -0.18
C ILE A 49 11.69 1.59 -0.09
N SER A 50 11.98 0.97 1.06
CA SER A 50 11.73 -0.47 1.26
C SER A 50 10.23 -0.77 1.19
N LEU A 51 9.39 0.09 1.77
CA LEU A 51 7.95 -0.03 1.66
C LEU A 51 7.50 0.08 0.19
N LEU A 52 7.95 1.11 -0.54
CA LEU A 52 7.63 1.28 -1.97
C LEU A 52 8.02 0.03 -2.80
N ILE A 53 9.19 -0.55 -2.52
CA ILE A 53 9.65 -1.79 -3.16
C ILE A 53 8.70 -2.95 -2.87
N VAL A 54 8.25 -3.12 -1.63
CA VAL A 54 7.31 -4.19 -1.27
C VAL A 54 5.98 -4.05 -2.01
N TYR A 55 5.41 -2.84 -2.08
CA TYR A 55 4.18 -2.60 -2.86
C TYR A 55 4.38 -2.88 -4.35
N ALA A 56 5.50 -2.43 -4.93
CA ALA A 56 5.83 -2.71 -6.32
C ALA A 56 5.95 -4.21 -6.59
N LEU A 57 6.61 -4.96 -5.69
CA LEU A 57 6.72 -6.42 -5.79
C LEU A 57 5.35 -7.10 -5.76
N ILE A 58 4.45 -6.69 -4.85
CA ILE A 58 3.08 -7.24 -4.77
C ILE A 58 2.35 -7.06 -6.11
N VAL A 59 2.40 -5.86 -6.69
CA VAL A 59 1.76 -5.55 -7.97
C VAL A 59 2.37 -6.37 -9.11
N VAL A 60 3.70 -6.45 -9.18
CA VAL A 60 4.40 -7.22 -10.21
C VAL A 60 4.06 -8.71 -10.12
N PHE A 61 4.08 -9.30 -8.92
CA PHE A 61 3.73 -10.71 -8.74
C PHE A 61 2.28 -10.99 -9.11
N ALA A 62 1.36 -10.09 -8.77
CA ALA A 62 -0.05 -10.24 -9.12
C ALA A 62 -0.30 -10.11 -10.63
N ILE A 63 0.40 -9.21 -11.33
CA ILE A 63 0.36 -9.09 -12.80
C ILE A 63 0.92 -10.37 -13.45
N ILE A 64 2.07 -10.88 -12.97
CA ILE A 64 2.64 -12.14 -13.48
C ILE A 64 1.66 -13.30 -13.27
N ALA A 65 0.98 -13.34 -12.11
CA ALA A 65 -0.06 -14.32 -11.82
C ALA A 65 -1.24 -14.20 -12.79
N ALA A 66 -1.68 -12.98 -13.14
CA ALA A 66 -2.74 -12.76 -14.12
C ALA A 66 -2.36 -13.22 -15.53
N ILE A 67 -1.15 -12.90 -15.99
CA ILE A 67 -0.64 -13.29 -17.33
C ILE A 67 -0.51 -14.81 -17.45
N ARG A 68 -0.09 -15.49 -16.37
CA ARG A 68 0.07 -16.94 -16.34
C ARG A 68 -1.25 -17.72 -16.29
N ASN A 69 -2.38 -17.06 -16.04
CA ASN A 69 -3.68 -17.71 -16.00
C ASN A 69 -4.24 -17.90 -17.42
N LYS A 70 -4.55 -19.15 -17.77
CA LYS A 70 -5.17 -19.51 -19.06
C LYS A 70 -6.65 -19.10 -19.13
N ASP A 71 -7.32 -19.09 -17.98
CA ASP A 71 -8.72 -18.67 -17.90
C ASP A 71 -8.82 -17.14 -17.92
N ARG A 72 -9.61 -16.62 -18.86
CA ARG A 72 -9.81 -15.18 -19.05
C ARG A 72 -10.52 -14.55 -17.85
N PHE A 73 -11.49 -15.25 -17.25
CA PHE A 73 -12.22 -14.73 -16.10
C PHE A 73 -11.30 -14.55 -14.89
N SER A 74 -10.54 -15.60 -14.55
CA SER A 74 -9.54 -15.59 -13.48
C SER A 74 -8.46 -14.53 -13.71
N SER A 75 -7.98 -14.40 -14.95
CA SER A 75 -6.99 -13.37 -15.31
C SER A 75 -7.55 -11.95 -15.10
N LEU A 76 -8.78 -11.68 -15.57
CA LEU A 76 -9.43 -10.37 -15.45
C LEU A 76 -9.74 -10.02 -13.99
N LEU A 77 -10.14 -11.00 -13.18
CA LEU A 77 -10.34 -10.83 -11.74
C LEU A 77 -9.04 -10.41 -11.04
N ILE A 78 -7.94 -11.12 -11.31
CA ILE A 78 -6.64 -10.80 -10.72
C ILE A 78 -6.19 -9.40 -11.14
N TYR A 79 -6.36 -9.03 -12.42
CA TYR A 79 -6.08 -7.66 -12.88
C TYR A 79 -6.93 -6.61 -12.16
N GLY A 80 -8.24 -6.84 -12.01
CA GLY A 80 -9.14 -5.90 -11.32
C GLY A 80 -8.76 -5.69 -9.85
N VAL A 81 -8.46 -6.76 -9.13
CA VAL A 81 -8.00 -6.69 -7.73
C VAL A 81 -6.66 -5.96 -7.64
N THR A 82 -5.71 -6.31 -8.51
CA THR A 82 -4.38 -5.69 -8.54
C THR A 82 -4.46 -4.20 -8.86
N PHE A 83 -5.29 -3.82 -9.82
CA PHE A 83 -5.51 -2.43 -10.22
C PHE A 83 -6.16 -1.62 -9.10
N THR A 84 -7.15 -2.21 -8.42
CA THR A 84 -7.77 -1.59 -7.23
C THR A 84 -6.71 -1.35 -6.16
N PHE A 85 -5.92 -2.36 -5.79
CA PHE A 85 -4.83 -2.23 -4.82
C PHE A 85 -3.83 -1.14 -5.21
N PHE A 86 -3.42 -1.12 -6.49
CA PHE A 86 -2.53 -0.11 -7.03
C PHE A 86 -3.13 1.30 -6.93
N LEU A 87 -4.40 1.50 -7.23
CA LEU A 87 -5.07 2.80 -7.11
C LEU A 87 -5.09 3.30 -5.67
N TYR A 88 -5.45 2.46 -4.69
CA TYR A 88 -5.41 2.86 -3.29
C TYR A 88 -4.01 3.32 -2.88
N PHE A 89 -2.98 2.56 -3.28
CA PHE A 89 -1.59 2.91 -3.01
C PHE A 89 -1.16 4.21 -3.73
N ALA A 90 -1.45 4.34 -5.02
CA ALA A 90 -1.06 5.49 -5.84
C ALA A 90 -1.73 6.78 -5.36
N VAL A 91 -3.02 6.73 -5.02
CA VAL A 91 -3.75 7.86 -4.44
C VAL A 91 -3.17 8.22 -3.08
N ASN A 92 -2.89 7.24 -2.21
CA ASN A 92 -2.24 7.51 -0.93
C ASN A 92 -0.89 8.20 -1.10
N MET A 93 -0.05 7.73 -2.03
CA MET A 93 1.24 8.36 -2.33
C MET A 93 1.09 9.77 -2.92
N ALA A 94 0.11 9.99 -3.80
CA ALA A 94 -0.18 11.31 -4.36
C ALA A 94 -0.57 12.32 -3.27
N MET A 95 -1.39 11.89 -2.30
CA MET A 95 -1.76 12.71 -1.14
C MET A 95 -0.54 13.04 -0.27
N VAL A 96 0.29 12.03 0.04
CA VAL A 96 1.51 12.21 0.86
C VAL A 96 2.50 13.18 0.20
N MET A 97 2.69 13.10 -1.11
CA MET A 97 3.57 14.00 -1.87
C MET A 97 3.00 15.41 -2.06
N GLY A 98 1.71 15.60 -1.76
CA GLY A 98 0.99 16.87 -1.97
C GLY A 98 0.61 17.12 -3.43
N LEU A 99 0.52 16.06 -4.25
CA LEU A 99 0.09 16.13 -5.66
C LEU A 99 -1.44 16.07 -5.81
N ALA A 100 -2.15 15.56 -4.81
CA ALA A 100 -3.60 15.45 -4.76
C ALA A 100 -4.15 15.99 -3.42
N PRO A 101 -5.41 16.49 -3.38
CA PRO A 101 -6.05 16.86 -2.13
C PRO A 101 -6.19 15.65 -1.21
N VAL A 102 -6.20 15.86 0.11
CA VAL A 102 -6.32 14.78 1.10
C VAL A 102 -7.76 14.28 1.11
N VAL A 103 -7.96 13.03 0.64
CA VAL A 103 -9.28 12.38 0.48
C VAL A 103 -9.53 11.30 1.54
N GLY A 104 -8.57 11.06 2.45
CA GLY A 104 -8.74 10.08 3.52
C GLY A 104 -8.70 8.61 3.07
N VAL A 105 -7.90 8.30 2.05
CA VAL A 105 -7.75 6.93 1.55
C VAL A 105 -6.66 6.19 2.36
N PRO A 106 -7.01 5.11 3.09
CA PRO A 106 -6.06 4.40 3.92
C PRO A 106 -5.04 3.64 3.06
N LEU A 107 -3.79 3.63 3.53
CA LEU A 107 -2.72 2.86 2.91
C LEU A 107 -3.04 1.35 2.97
N PRO A 108 -3.18 0.64 1.84
CA PRO A 108 -3.58 -0.78 1.83
C PRO A 108 -2.70 -1.64 2.73
N LEU A 109 -3.26 -2.50 3.57
CA LEU A 109 -2.53 -3.46 4.44
C LEU A 109 -1.72 -2.87 5.61
N VAL A 110 -1.45 -1.57 5.62
CA VAL A 110 -0.59 -0.93 6.64
C VAL A 110 -1.35 0.08 7.49
N SER A 111 -2.40 0.71 6.94
CA SER A 111 -3.21 1.71 7.65
C SER A 111 -4.36 1.10 8.46
N TYR A 112 -4.77 1.79 9.53
CA TYR A 112 -5.89 1.44 10.41
C TYR A 112 -7.26 1.74 9.78
N GLY A 113 -7.52 1.23 8.57
CA GLY A 113 -8.85 1.24 7.96
C GLY A 113 -9.51 -0.14 8.08
N GLY A 114 -10.26 -0.40 9.15
CA GLY A 114 -10.80 -1.73 9.45
C GLY A 114 -11.62 -2.35 8.31
N SER A 115 -12.57 -1.60 7.74
CA SER A 115 -13.40 -2.06 6.63
C SER A 115 -12.59 -2.23 5.34
N SER A 116 -11.71 -1.27 5.00
CA SER A 116 -10.86 -1.37 3.81
C SER A 116 -9.88 -2.54 3.89
N LEU A 117 -9.35 -2.83 5.08
CA LEU A 117 -8.46 -3.96 5.32
C LEU A 117 -9.20 -5.29 5.07
N LEU A 118 -10.39 -5.44 5.64
CA LEU A 118 -11.21 -6.64 5.42
C LEU A 118 -11.55 -6.84 3.94
N VAL A 119 -11.98 -5.77 3.25
CA VAL A 119 -12.29 -5.84 1.82
C VAL A 119 -11.06 -6.22 0.99
N LEU A 120 -9.90 -5.63 1.29
CA LEU A 120 -8.65 -5.98 0.62
C LEU A 120 -8.22 -7.42 0.91
N MET A 121 -8.34 -7.89 2.16
CA MET A 121 -8.05 -9.28 2.53
C MET A 121 -8.92 -10.26 1.74
N VAL A 122 -10.22 -10.00 1.64
CA VAL A 122 -11.13 -10.82 0.83
C VAL A 122 -10.74 -10.77 -0.64
N ALA A 123 -10.42 -9.60 -1.18
CA ALA A 123 -10.00 -9.44 -2.57
C ALA A 123 -8.70 -10.21 -2.87
N PHE A 124 -7.70 -10.15 -1.98
CA PHE A 124 -6.48 -10.95 -2.10
C PHE A 124 -6.77 -12.46 -1.95
N GLY A 125 -7.72 -12.85 -1.12
CA GLY A 125 -8.19 -14.23 -1.03
C GLY A 125 -8.79 -14.74 -2.35
N LEU A 126 -9.60 -13.92 -3.01
CA LEU A 126 -10.14 -14.23 -4.34
C LEU A 126 -9.04 -14.32 -5.40
N LEU A 127 -8.08 -13.39 -5.37
CA LEU A 127 -6.90 -13.40 -6.24
C LEU A 127 -6.10 -14.69 -6.08
N GLN A 128 -5.84 -15.12 -4.85
CA GLN A 128 -5.13 -16.38 -4.57
C GLN A 128 -5.94 -17.60 -5.01
N SER A 129 -7.25 -17.62 -4.75
CA SER A 129 -8.12 -18.71 -5.19
C SER A 129 -8.12 -18.85 -6.72
N ALA A 130 -8.22 -17.74 -7.44
CA ALA A 130 -8.15 -17.70 -8.90
C ALA A 130 -6.78 -18.15 -9.44
N HIS A 131 -5.69 -17.86 -8.73
CA HIS A 131 -4.36 -18.32 -9.11
C HIS A 131 -4.14 -19.83 -8.89
N VAL A 132 -4.71 -20.38 -7.81
CA VAL A 132 -4.58 -21.80 -7.44
C VAL A 132 -5.48 -22.69 -8.30
N HIS A 133 -6.74 -22.31 -8.50
CA HIS A 133 -7.75 -23.09 -9.22
C HIS A 133 -7.72 -22.93 -10.74
N LYS A 134 -6.57 -22.54 -11.29
CA LYS A 134 -6.36 -22.46 -12.74
C LYS A 134 -6.65 -23.82 -13.38
N PRO A 135 -7.53 -23.91 -14.40
CA PRO A 135 -7.81 -25.17 -15.06
C PRO A 135 -6.50 -25.73 -15.61
N ARG A 136 -6.07 -26.87 -15.05
CA ARG A 136 -4.93 -27.61 -15.56
C ARG A 136 -5.31 -28.02 -16.98
N GLY A 137 -4.66 -27.41 -17.96
CA GLY A 137 -4.84 -27.82 -19.35
C GLY A 137 -4.58 -29.31 -19.42
N VAL A 138 -5.60 -30.07 -19.82
CA VAL A 138 -5.46 -31.46 -20.20
C VAL A 138 -4.50 -31.45 -21.40
N ILE A 139 -3.34 -32.07 -21.22
CA ILE A 139 -2.38 -32.33 -22.30
C ILE A 139 -2.83 -33.63 -22.96
#